data_AF-A0A160M7H8-F1
#
_entry.id   AF-A0A160M7H8-F1
#
_cell.length_a   1.000
_cell.length_b   1.000
_cell.length_c   1.000
_cell.angle_alpha   90.00
_cell.angle_beta   90.00
_cell.angle_gamma   90.00
#
_symmetry.space_group_name_H-M   'P 1'
#
loop_
_entity.id
_entity.type
_entity.pdbx_description
1 polymer ?
#
loop_
_entity_poly.entity_id
_entity_poly.type
_entity_poly.pdbx_seq_one_letter_code
_entity_poly.pdbx_strand_id
1 'polypeptide(L)'
;MSLGYYYSLLAKKQNELQRLLACKGELQGKQQEFTHYRHTVTRPDLSPFTWQGKLAGEFEDIRFEQMLASYTDIESNQFHEVFSAINRKFQQIQQEIDSIKQTIASLEAQLASERSKK
;
A
#
# COMPACT_ATOMS: atom_id res chain seq x y z
N MET A 1 -3.34 -33.63 -3.12
CA MET A 1 -2.82 -32.75 -2.05
C MET A 1 -3.58 -33.05 -0.77
N SER A 2 -2.94 -33.04 0.40
CA SER A 2 -3.59 -33.42 1.67
C SER A 2 -4.39 -32.26 2.27
N LEU A 3 -5.34 -32.57 3.15
CA LEU A 3 -6.09 -31.55 3.91
C LEU A 3 -5.14 -30.63 4.71
N GLY A 4 -4.08 -31.20 5.29
CA GLY A 4 -3.05 -30.44 6.00
C GLY A 4 -2.31 -29.43 5.12
N TYR A 5 -2.10 -29.74 3.84
CA TYR A 5 -1.53 -28.78 2.89
C TYR A 5 -2.44 -27.54 2.75
N TYR A 6 -3.74 -27.73 2.54
CA TYR A 6 -4.67 -26.60 2.38
C TYR A 6 -4.79 -25.74 3.63
N TYR A 7 -4.74 -26.35 4.82
CA TYR A 7 -4.67 -25.59 6.08
C TYR A 7 -3.39 -24.74 6.18
N SER A 8 -2.24 -25.31 5.81
CA SER A 8 -0.97 -24.54 5.79
C SER A 8 -1.01 -23.40 4.77
N LEU A 9 -1.62 -23.63 3.60
CA LEU A 9 -1.76 -22.63 2.55
C LEU A 9 -2.72 -21.51 2.99
N LEU A 10 -3.82 -21.85 3.65
CA LEU A 10 -4.76 -20.89 4.23
C LEU A 10 -4.07 -19.98 5.25
N ALA A 11 -3.33 -20.57 6.19
CA ALA A 11 -2.59 -19.81 7.20
C ALA A 11 -1.56 -18.87 6.57
N LYS A 12 -0.84 -19.35 5.55
CA LYS A 12 0.11 -18.52 4.78
C LYS A 12 -0.58 -17.33 4.13
N LYS A 13 -1.72 -17.55 3.45
CA LYS A 13 -2.46 -16.47 2.77
C LYS A 13 -3.05 -15.45 3.73
N GLN A 14 -3.54 -15.89 4.89
CA GLN A 14 -4.00 -14.99 5.94
C GLN A 14 -2.85 -14.15 6.50
N ASN A 15 -1.65 -14.72 6.67
CA ASN A 15 -0.47 -13.96 7.09
C ASN A 15 -0.04 -12.93 6.02
N GLU A 16 -0.01 -13.32 4.75
CA GLU A 16 0.27 -12.41 3.63
C GLU A 16 -0.71 -11.21 3.63
N LEU A 17 -2.01 -11.47 3.86
CA LEU A 17 -3.03 -10.44 3.94
C LEU A 17 -2.79 -9.47 5.12
N GLN A 18 -2.48 -10.00 6.30
CA GLN A 18 -2.18 -9.19 7.48
C GLN A 18 -0.96 -8.29 7.26
N ARG A 19 0.11 -8.83 6.68
CA ARG A 19 1.32 -8.05 6.34
C ARG A 19 1.02 -6.95 5.33
N LEU A 20 0.16 -7.23 4.34
CA LEU A 20 -0.25 -6.23 3.35
C LEU A 20 -1.05 -5.09 4.00
N LEU A 21 -1.94 -5.40 4.95
CA LEU A 21 -2.70 -4.40 5.69
C LEU A 21 -1.82 -3.54 6.59
N ALA A 22 -0.85 -4.14 7.27
CA ALA A 22 0.14 -3.39 8.06
C ALA A 22 0.94 -2.41 7.19
N CYS A 23 1.47 -2.88 6.05
CA CYS A 23 2.18 -2.06 5.09
C CYS A 23 1.31 -0.90 4.56
N LYS A 24 0.03 -1.16 4.27
CA LYS A 24 -0.93 -0.12 3.87
C LYS A 24 -1.04 0.98 4.95
N GLY A 25 -1.15 0.59 6.22
CA GLY A 25 -1.23 1.53 7.34
C GLY A 25 0.02 2.39 7.48
N GLU A 26 1.21 1.77 7.37
CA GLU A 26 2.49 2.49 7.39
C GLU A 26 2.58 3.51 6.25
N LEU A 27 2.19 3.12 5.03
CA LEU A 27 2.19 4.01 3.87
C LEU A 27 1.18 5.16 4.00
N GLN A 28 0.04 4.94 4.64
CA GLN A 28 -0.92 6.01 4.94
C GLN A 28 -0.33 7.05 5.90
N GLY A 29 0.42 6.59 6.91
CA GLY A 29 1.19 7.50 7.78
C GLY A 29 2.21 8.32 7.00
N LYS A 30 2.93 7.68 6.07
CA LYS A 30 3.89 8.38 5.20
C LYS A 30 3.23 9.39 4.26
N GLN A 31 2.08 9.07 3.66
CA GLN A 31 1.34 10.04 2.86
C GLN A 31 0.97 11.28 3.68
N GLN A 32 0.48 11.09 4.91
CA GLN A 32 0.15 12.20 5.81
C GLN A 32 1.38 13.04 6.18
N GLU A 33 2.54 12.41 6.43
CA GLU A 33 3.81 13.12 6.65
C GLU A 33 4.17 13.99 5.43
N PHE A 34 4.06 13.48 4.21
CA PHE A 34 4.35 14.25 2.99
C PHE A 34 3.39 15.44 2.83
N THR A 35 2.08 15.24 3.01
CA THR A 35 1.09 16.31 3.01
C THR A 35 1.42 17.36 4.08
N HIS A 36 1.79 16.91 5.28
CA HIS A 36 2.12 17.79 6.39
C HIS A 36 3.36 18.61 6.06
N TYR A 37 4.46 18.02 5.59
CA TYR A 37 5.71 18.76 5.35
C TYR A 37 5.76 19.52 4.03
N ARG A 38 4.83 19.30 3.09
CA ARG A 38 4.80 20.04 1.81
C ARG A 38 4.90 21.56 1.98
N HIS A 39 4.24 22.13 2.99
CA HIS A 39 4.26 23.58 3.22
C HIS A 39 5.64 24.10 3.65
N THR A 40 6.52 23.26 4.22
CA THR A 40 7.88 23.68 4.61
C THR A 40 8.77 23.92 3.42
N VAL A 41 8.43 23.36 2.25
CA VAL A 41 9.11 23.70 1.00
C VAL A 41 8.89 25.17 0.69
N THR A 42 7.69 25.71 0.88
CA THR A 42 7.32 27.09 0.48
C THR A 42 7.40 28.11 1.62
N ARG A 43 7.81 27.69 2.82
CA ARG A 43 7.97 28.59 3.98
C ARG A 43 9.40 28.59 4.54
N PRO A 44 9.91 29.74 5.02
CA PRO A 44 9.30 31.08 4.94
C PRO A 44 9.25 31.60 3.50
N ASP A 45 8.37 32.56 3.23
CA ASP A 45 8.34 33.25 1.94
C ASP A 45 9.59 34.15 1.82
N LEU A 46 10.24 34.14 0.66
CA LEU A 46 11.46 34.91 0.43
C LEU A 46 11.11 36.15 -0.39
N SER A 47 11.15 37.29 0.29
CA SER A 47 10.77 38.56 -0.32
C SER A 47 11.73 38.97 -1.44
N PRO A 48 11.24 39.35 -2.63
CA PRO A 48 12.08 39.83 -3.73
C PRO A 48 12.81 41.14 -3.39
N PHE A 49 12.40 41.85 -2.33
CA PHE A 49 13.11 43.04 -1.85
C PHE A 49 14.44 42.72 -1.15
N THR A 50 14.55 41.54 -0.53
CA THR A 50 15.76 41.10 0.21
C THR A 50 16.44 39.88 -0.42
N TRP A 51 15.75 39.19 -1.32
CA TRP A 51 16.18 37.97 -1.98
C TRP A 51 16.06 38.14 -3.51
N GLN A 52 17.11 38.65 -4.13
CA GLN A 52 17.12 39.01 -5.56
C GLN A 52 18.45 38.68 -6.24
N GLY A 53 18.43 38.63 -7.57
CA GLY A 53 19.59 38.30 -8.40
C GLY A 53 19.56 36.85 -8.88
N LYS A 54 20.57 36.48 -9.67
CA LYS A 54 20.61 35.19 -10.40
C LYS A 54 20.47 33.97 -9.46
N LEU A 55 21.24 33.94 -8.37
CA LEU A 55 21.21 32.82 -7.41
C LEU A 55 19.88 32.72 -6.66
N ALA A 56 19.23 33.86 -6.40
CA ALA A 56 17.91 33.88 -5.77
C ALA A 56 16.85 33.28 -6.69
N GLY A 57 16.89 33.60 -7.99
CA GLY A 57 16.03 32.99 -9.00
C GLY A 57 16.27 31.48 -9.14
N GLU A 58 17.53 31.06 -9.30
CA GLU A 58 17.88 29.64 -9.38
C GLU A 58 17.42 28.85 -8.15
N PHE A 59 17.49 29.46 -6.95
CA PHE A 59 16.97 28.86 -5.73
C PHE A 59 15.45 28.67 -5.76
N GLU A 60 14.70 29.71 -6.17
CA GLU A 60 13.24 29.62 -6.26
C GLU A 60 12.78 28.63 -7.34
N ASP A 61 13.51 28.53 -8.46
CA ASP A 61 13.25 27.53 -9.50
C ASP A 61 13.41 26.10 -8.94
N ILE A 62 14.48 25.83 -8.17
CA ILE A 62 14.66 24.53 -7.49
C ILE A 62 13.50 24.28 -6.52
N ARG A 63 13.11 25.29 -5.76
CA ARG A 63 12.09 25.19 -4.72
C ARG A 63 10.70 24.88 -5.28
N PHE A 64 10.28 25.60 -6.30
CA PHE A 64 8.92 25.51 -6.83
C PHE A 64 8.80 24.51 -7.98
N GLU A 65 9.71 24.56 -8.96
CA GLU A 65 9.60 23.74 -10.18
C GLU A 65 10.13 22.31 -9.97
N GLN A 66 11.00 22.09 -8.97
CA GLN A 66 11.54 20.76 -8.69
C GLN A 66 11.00 20.18 -7.38
N MET A 67 11.28 20.81 -6.24
CA MET A 67 10.94 20.25 -4.93
C MET A 67 9.42 20.19 -4.71
N LEU A 68 8.71 21.31 -4.90
CA LEU A 68 7.26 21.35 -4.71
C LEU A 68 6.52 20.46 -5.73
N ALA A 69 6.98 20.44 -6.98
CA ALA A 69 6.48 19.53 -7.99
C ALA A 69 6.65 18.06 -7.56
N SER A 70 7.83 17.68 -7.08
CA SER A 70 8.12 16.32 -6.58
C SER A 70 7.24 15.94 -5.39
N TYR A 71 7.05 16.84 -4.42
CA TYR A 71 6.13 16.62 -3.30
C TYR A 71 4.70 16.37 -3.79
N THR A 72 4.24 17.19 -4.74
CA THR A 72 2.89 17.09 -5.29
C THR A 72 2.70 15.78 -6.04
N ASP A 73 3.67 15.37 -6.88
CA ASP A 73 3.62 14.10 -7.61
C ASP A 73 3.63 12.88 -6.68
N ILE A 74 4.46 12.89 -5.64
CA ILE A 74 4.50 11.82 -4.64
C ILE A 74 3.15 11.73 -3.92
N GLU A 75 2.65 12.85 -3.40
CA GLU A 75 1.41 12.94 -2.63
C GLU A 75 0.19 12.48 -3.44
N SER A 76 0.09 12.89 -4.70
CA SER A 76 -1.06 12.61 -5.55
C SER A 76 -0.92 11.32 -6.33
N ASN A 77 0.11 11.19 -7.16
CA ASN A 77 0.17 10.16 -8.21
C ASN A 77 0.78 8.88 -7.65
N GLN A 78 1.97 8.97 -7.07
CA GLN A 78 2.71 7.77 -6.64
C GLN A 78 2.00 7.04 -5.51
N PHE A 79 1.54 7.76 -4.48
CA PHE A 79 0.75 7.14 -3.40
C PHE A 79 -0.56 6.53 -3.93
N HIS A 80 -1.25 7.22 -4.84
CA HIS A 80 -2.49 6.68 -5.43
C HIS A 80 -2.24 5.36 -6.17
N GLU A 81 -1.21 5.30 -7.00
CA GLU A 81 -0.83 4.09 -7.73
C GLU A 81 -0.51 2.94 -6.80
N VAL A 82 0.29 3.19 -5.75
CA VAL A 82 0.66 2.20 -4.75
C VAL A 82 -0.56 1.70 -3.99
N PHE A 83 -1.44 2.59 -3.52
CA PHE A 83 -2.67 2.16 -2.83
C PHE A 83 -3.63 1.40 -3.73
N SER A 84 -3.71 1.76 -5.02
CA SER A 84 -4.47 1.02 -6.01
C SER A 84 -3.91 -0.40 -6.19
N ALA A 85 -2.59 -0.53 -6.31
CA ALA A 85 -1.92 -1.83 -6.40
C ALA A 85 -2.14 -2.71 -5.14
N ILE A 86 -2.03 -2.10 -3.96
CA ILE A 86 -2.30 -2.77 -2.68
C ILE A 86 -3.75 -3.27 -2.63
N ASN A 87 -4.72 -2.44 -3.00
CA ASN A 87 -6.14 -2.82 -2.99
C ASN A 87 -6.44 -3.96 -3.96
N ARG A 88 -5.85 -3.94 -5.17
CA ARG A 88 -5.95 -5.05 -6.12
C ARG A 88 -5.37 -6.34 -5.52
N LYS A 89 -4.20 -6.26 -4.89
CA LYS A 89 -3.57 -7.45 -4.29
C LYS A 89 -4.35 -7.98 -3.09
N PHE A 90 -4.93 -7.08 -2.30
CA PHE A 90 -5.84 -7.43 -1.21
C PHE A 90 -7.04 -8.25 -1.72
N GLN A 91 -7.71 -7.77 -2.76
CA GLN A 91 -8.85 -8.47 -3.36
C GLN A 91 -8.44 -9.85 -3.90
N GLN A 92 -7.29 -9.93 -4.57
CA GLN A 92 -6.76 -11.20 -5.07
C GLN A 92 -6.53 -12.20 -3.92
N ILE A 93 -5.81 -11.80 -2.86
CA ILE A 93 -5.51 -12.70 -1.74
C ILE A 93 -6.80 -13.12 -1.03
N GLN A 94 -7.78 -12.23 -0.91
CA GLN A 94 -9.07 -12.54 -0.31
C GLN A 94 -9.83 -13.62 -1.11
N GLN A 95 -9.86 -13.50 -2.43
CA GLN A 95 -10.46 -14.51 -3.32
C GLN A 95 -9.73 -15.86 -3.22
N GLU A 96 -8.39 -15.85 -3.17
CA GLU A 96 -7.59 -17.06 -2.96
C GLU A 96 -7.93 -17.74 -1.62
N ILE A 97 -8.07 -16.97 -0.54
CA ILE A 97 -8.48 -17.47 0.78
C ILE A 97 -9.85 -18.15 0.71
N ASP A 98 -10.82 -17.51 0.06
CA ASP A 98 -12.19 -18.03 0.00
C ASP A 98 -12.25 -19.33 -0.84
N SER A 99 -11.49 -19.40 -1.94
CA SER A 99 -11.34 -20.62 -2.73
C SER A 99 -10.68 -21.77 -1.94
N ILE A 100 -9.66 -21.47 -1.14
CA ILE A 100 -9.00 -22.47 -0.28
C ILE A 100 -9.98 -22.99 0.77
N LYS A 101 -10.76 -22.12 1.41
CA LYS A 101 -11.77 -22.52 2.40
C LYS A 101 -12.83 -23.44 1.81
N GLN A 102 -13.33 -23.12 0.60
CA GLN A 102 -14.27 -24.00 -0.11
C GLN A 102 -13.66 -25.37 -0.40
N THR A 103 -12.39 -25.41 -0.80
CA THR A 103 -11.68 -26.66 -1.05
C THR A 103 -11.53 -27.50 0.23
N ILE A 104 -11.17 -26.87 1.36
CA ILE A 104 -11.11 -27.52 2.67
C ILE A 104 -12.47 -28.15 3.03
N ALA A 105 -13.54 -27.36 2.94
CA ALA A 105 -14.89 -27.83 3.27
C ALA A 105 -15.31 -29.04 2.40
N SER A 106 -15.00 -29.01 1.10
CA SER A 106 -15.27 -30.13 0.20
C SER A 106 -14.51 -31.40 0.59
N LEU A 107 -13.22 -31.27 0.93
CA LEU A 107 -12.38 -32.40 1.32
C LEU A 107 -12.83 -33.00 2.66
N GLU A 108 -13.25 -32.17 3.61
CA GLU A 108 -13.79 -32.61 4.90
C GLU A 108 -15.10 -33.37 4.74
N ALA A 109 -16.01 -32.88 3.89
CA ALA A 109 -17.25 -33.57 3.58
C ALA A 109 -17.00 -34.93 2.93
N GLN A 110 -16.05 -35.03 2.00
CA GLN A 110 -15.65 -36.30 1.39
C GLN A 110 -15.13 -37.28 2.44
N LEU A 111 -14.19 -36.86 3.30
CA LEU A 111 -13.65 -37.70 4.37
C LEU A 111 -14.72 -38.17 5.37
N ALA A 112 -15.68 -37.31 5.71
CA ALA A 112 -16.79 -37.68 6.57
C ALA A 112 -17.69 -38.75 5.92
N SER A 113 -17.98 -38.61 4.63
CA SER A 113 -18.80 -39.57 3.88
C SER A 113 -18.13 -40.94 3.71
N GLU A 114 -16.80 -40.98 3.59
CA GLU A 114 -16.03 -42.21 3.53
C GLU A 114 -16.01 -42.93 4.88
N ARG A 115 -15.91 -42.17 5.98
CA ARG A 115 -15.98 -42.71 7.34
C ARG A 115 -17.35 -43.28 7.69
N SER A 116 -18.44 -42.68 7.21
CA SER A 116 -19.79 -43.19 7.46
C SER A 116 -20.16 -44.42 6.63
N LYS A 117 -19.38 -44.74 5.59
CA LYS A 117 -19.59 -45.92 4.71
C LYS A 117 -18.78 -47.15 5.16
N LYS A 118 -17.86 -46.99 6.11
CA LYS A 118 -17.12 -48.06 6.78
C LYS A 118 -17.78 -48.43 8.09
#